data_AF-A0A166JXH3-F1
#
_entry.id   AF-A0A166JXH3-F1
#
_cell.length_a   1.000
_cell.length_b   1.000
_cell.length_c   1.000
_cell.angle_alpha   90.00
_cell.angle_beta   90.00
_cell.angle_gamma   90.00
#
_symmetry.space_group_name_H-M   'P 1'
#
loop_
_entity.id
_entity.type
_entity.pdbx_description
1 polymer ?
#
loop_
_entity_poly.entity_id
_entity_poly.type
_entity_poly.pdbx_seq_one_letter_code
_entity_poly.pdbx_strand_id
1 'polypeptide(L)'
;MPRVPRSRCAYAMHDEPVKPKRQPAKKRSEMTEDEKEDADMMRIARKGIKIAKEEWEDALPAPWKGPEDFKWPTGTIAMYKSDAKSSFGLTDKDLMTLRHESISGSPKTFYSLADVKDMSFEKFAAGALSLDFTMPGQPKTGTVRIFKKTDHSPNRRTRKNWMDLDRASWFMITRVYMKDDPQFAKSTPVEA
;
A
#
# COMPACT_ATOMS: atom_id res chain seq x y z
N MET A 1 7.37 18.59 -32.95
CA MET A 1 8.08 17.98 -34.09
C MET A 1 7.60 16.55 -34.27
N PRO A 2 7.14 16.13 -35.47
CA PRO A 2 6.77 14.74 -35.72
C PRO A 2 8.02 13.86 -35.71
N ARG A 3 7.97 12.68 -35.06
CA ARG A 3 9.08 11.71 -35.13
C ARG A 3 9.14 11.12 -36.53
N VAL A 4 10.24 11.39 -37.24
CA VAL A 4 10.54 10.76 -38.54
C VAL A 4 10.77 9.25 -38.30
N PRO A 5 10.12 8.34 -39.05
CA PRO A 5 10.42 6.92 -38.96
C PRO A 5 11.82 6.67 -39.53
N ARG A 6 12.67 5.98 -38.77
CA ARG A 6 14.01 5.56 -39.25
C ARG A 6 13.82 4.64 -40.47
N SER A 7 14.33 5.06 -41.62
CA SER A 7 14.39 4.24 -42.83
C SER A 7 15.24 2.99 -42.56
N ARG A 8 14.64 1.81 -42.71
CA ARG A 8 15.37 0.53 -42.69
C ARG A 8 16.04 0.33 -44.04
N CYS A 9 17.32 -0.01 -44.02
CA CYS A 9 18.15 -0.27 -45.21
C CYS A 9 17.62 -1.48 -45.99
N ALA A 10 17.63 -1.41 -47.33
CA ALA A 10 17.05 -2.40 -48.24
C ALA A 10 17.68 -3.81 -48.16
N TYR A 11 18.86 -3.94 -47.54
CA TYR A 11 19.59 -5.20 -47.42
C TYR A 11 19.29 -6.02 -46.14
N ALA A 12 18.40 -5.56 -45.27
CA ALA A 12 17.99 -6.30 -44.05
C ALA A 12 16.76 -7.22 -44.27
N MET A 13 16.40 -7.51 -45.52
CA MET A 13 15.16 -8.23 -45.89
C MET A 13 15.36 -9.73 -46.20
N HIS A 14 16.58 -10.26 -46.06
CA HIS A 14 16.84 -11.69 -46.29
C HIS A 14 17.36 -12.34 -45.00
N ASP A 15 16.70 -13.43 -44.61
CA ASP A 15 16.95 -14.31 -43.46
C ASP A 15 16.27 -14.01 -42.12
N GLU A 16 15.00 -13.57 -42.12
CA GLU A 16 14.12 -13.90 -40.98
C GLU A 16 13.39 -15.23 -41.28
N PRO A 17 13.56 -16.30 -40.47
CA PRO A 17 12.79 -17.51 -40.65
C PRO A 17 11.30 -17.18 -40.53
N VAL A 18 10.51 -17.60 -41.52
CA VAL A 18 9.05 -17.45 -41.53
C VAL A 18 8.51 -18.00 -40.22
N LYS A 19 8.05 -17.10 -39.34
CA LYS A 19 7.49 -17.47 -38.04
C LYS A 19 6.36 -18.47 -38.31
N PRO A 20 6.35 -19.65 -37.66
CA PRO A 20 5.30 -20.64 -37.87
C PRO A 20 3.95 -19.99 -37.60
N LYS A 21 2.97 -20.25 -38.48
CA LYS A 21 1.58 -19.78 -38.32
C LYS A 21 1.13 -20.13 -36.89
N ARG A 22 0.65 -19.13 -36.15
CA ARG A 22 0.07 -19.32 -34.81
C ARG A 22 -0.95 -20.45 -34.90
N GLN A 23 -0.72 -21.52 -34.13
CA GLN A 23 -1.72 -22.58 -33.99
C GLN A 23 -3.05 -21.96 -33.55
N PRO A 24 -4.19 -22.46 -34.05
CA PRO A 24 -5.49 -21.96 -33.64
C PRO A 24 -5.60 -22.03 -32.12
N ALA A 25 -6.08 -20.94 -31.51
CA ALA A 25 -6.29 -20.88 -30.07
C ALA A 25 -7.12 -22.10 -29.65
N LYS A 26 -6.64 -22.86 -28.66
CA LYS A 26 -7.39 -23.98 -28.09
C LYS A 26 -8.80 -23.48 -27.77
N LYS A 27 -9.83 -24.22 -28.23
CA LYS A 27 -11.23 -23.94 -27.88
C LYS A 27 -11.31 -23.86 -26.36
N ARG A 28 -11.91 -22.79 -25.82
CA ARG A 28 -12.19 -22.64 -24.38
C ARG A 28 -12.82 -23.94 -23.90
N SER A 29 -12.17 -24.61 -22.96
CA SER A 29 -12.79 -25.73 -22.25
C SER A 29 -14.08 -25.19 -21.63
N GLU A 30 -15.18 -25.92 -21.83
CA GLU A 30 -16.45 -25.62 -21.20
C GLU A 30 -16.23 -25.74 -19.68
N MET A 31 -16.19 -24.58 -19.04
CA MET A 31 -16.09 -24.44 -17.59
C MET A 31 -17.29 -25.19 -16.97
N THR A 32 -17.04 -26.01 -15.96
CA THR A 32 -18.07 -26.80 -15.27
C THR A 32 -19.13 -25.88 -14.63
N GLU A 33 -20.33 -26.39 -14.34
CA GLU A 33 -21.40 -25.56 -13.75
C GLU A 33 -20.98 -24.95 -12.40
N ASP A 34 -20.28 -25.73 -11.57
CA ASP A 34 -19.74 -25.27 -10.29
C ASP A 34 -18.72 -24.12 -10.44
N GLU A 35 -17.80 -24.22 -11.40
CA GLU A 35 -16.82 -23.16 -11.68
C GLU A 35 -17.47 -21.88 -12.23
N LYS A 36 -18.61 -21.98 -12.92
CA LYS A 36 -19.37 -20.82 -13.39
C LYS A 36 -20.06 -20.10 -12.25
N GLU A 37 -20.63 -20.84 -11.29
CA GLU A 37 -21.25 -20.27 -10.10
C GLU A 37 -20.21 -19.55 -9.22
N ASP A 38 -19.05 -20.17 -9.00
CA ASP A 38 -17.93 -19.56 -8.29
C ASP A 38 -17.43 -18.28 -8.99
N ALA A 39 -17.33 -18.30 -10.32
CA ALA A 39 -16.93 -17.13 -11.10
C ALA A 39 -17.95 -15.99 -10.98
N ASP A 40 -19.25 -16.31 -10.96
CA ASP A 40 -20.32 -15.32 -10.82
C ASP A 40 -20.40 -14.76 -9.41
N MET A 41 -20.22 -15.58 -8.37
CA MET A 41 -20.08 -15.12 -6.97
C MET A 41 -18.90 -14.17 -6.82
N MET A 42 -17.73 -14.54 -7.36
CA MET A 42 -16.53 -13.69 -7.31
C MET A 42 -16.71 -12.38 -8.09
N ARG A 43 -17.48 -12.39 -9.18
CA ARG A 43 -17.82 -11.18 -9.94
C ARG A 43 -18.72 -10.25 -9.13
N ILE A 44 -19.72 -10.79 -8.44
CA ILE A 44 -20.62 -10.01 -7.57
C ILE A 44 -19.83 -9.40 -6.41
N ALA A 45 -18.97 -10.18 -5.75
CA ALA A 45 -18.10 -9.69 -4.68
C ALA A 45 -17.21 -8.53 -5.14
N ARG A 46 -16.57 -8.66 -6.32
CA ARG A 46 -15.73 -7.59 -6.89
C ARG A 46 -16.52 -6.31 -7.20
N LYS A 47 -17.78 -6.43 -7.65
CA LYS A 47 -18.65 -5.28 -7.87
C LYS A 47 -19.00 -4.59 -6.55
N GLY A 48 -19.35 -5.36 -5.51
CA GLY A 48 -19.62 -4.83 -4.18
C GLY A 48 -18.44 -4.04 -3.63
N ILE A 49 -17.23 -4.60 -3.70
CA ILE A 49 -16.02 -3.92 -3.23
C ILE A 49 -15.73 -2.65 -4.03
N LYS A 50 -16.00 -2.67 -5.34
CA LYS A 50 -15.81 -1.48 -6.16
C LYS A 50 -16.72 -0.33 -5.71
N ILE A 51 -18.00 -0.62 -5.46
CA ILE A 51 -18.97 0.36 -4.96
C ILE A 51 -18.54 0.86 -3.58
N ALA A 52 -18.24 -0.06 -2.65
CA ALA A 52 -17.77 0.30 -1.31
C ALA A 52 -16.50 1.16 -1.34
N LYS A 53 -15.59 0.90 -2.30
CA LYS A 53 -14.37 1.70 -2.48
C LYS A 53 -14.68 3.10 -3.02
N GLU A 54 -15.62 3.24 -3.95
CA GLU A 54 -16.06 4.54 -4.45
C GLU A 54 -16.73 5.35 -3.32
N GLU A 55 -17.67 4.74 -2.58
CA GLU A 55 -18.32 5.35 -1.42
C GLU A 55 -17.32 5.75 -0.33
N TRP A 56 -16.33 4.89 -0.07
CA TRP A 56 -15.25 5.20 0.86
C TRP A 56 -14.42 6.40 0.40
N GLU A 57 -13.97 6.41 -0.86
CA GLU A 57 -13.16 7.51 -1.39
C GLU A 57 -13.90 8.86 -1.39
N ASP A 58 -15.22 8.84 -1.56
CA ASP A 58 -16.07 10.04 -1.49
C ASP A 58 -16.36 10.48 -0.05
N ALA A 59 -16.40 9.54 0.90
CA ALA A 59 -16.56 9.81 2.33
C ALA A 59 -15.27 10.27 3.01
N LEU A 60 -14.11 10.12 2.37
CA LEU A 60 -12.82 10.52 2.95
C LEU A 60 -12.80 12.02 3.31
N PRO A 61 -12.25 12.37 4.47
CA PRO A 61 -12.00 13.76 4.83
C PRO A 61 -11.11 14.49 3.81
N ALA A 62 -11.14 15.82 3.85
CA ALA A 62 -10.22 16.62 3.06
C ALA A 62 -8.75 16.23 3.36
N PRO A 63 -7.86 16.29 2.36
CA PRO A 63 -6.44 16.03 2.56
C PRO A 63 -5.88 16.87 3.71
N TRP A 64 -5.02 16.27 4.52
CA TRP A 64 -4.37 16.95 5.62
C TRP A 64 -3.44 18.05 5.10
N LYS A 65 -3.69 19.29 5.54
CA LYS A 65 -2.94 20.50 5.19
C LYS A 65 -2.20 21.05 6.40
N GLY A 66 -1.53 20.16 7.14
CA GLY A 66 -0.78 20.58 8.33
C GLY A 66 0.42 21.49 8.00
N PRO A 67 1.10 21.99 9.02
CA PRO A 67 2.30 22.80 8.83
C PRO A 67 3.37 22.00 8.08
N GLU A 68 4.07 22.65 7.14
CA GLU A 68 5.12 22.02 6.34
C GLU A 68 6.29 21.52 7.22
N ASP A 69 6.53 22.18 8.36
CA ASP A 69 7.53 21.81 9.35
C ASP A 69 7.04 20.80 10.41
N PHE A 70 5.93 20.11 10.16
CA PHE A 70 5.42 19.11 11.08
C PHE A 70 6.46 18.01 11.33
N LYS A 71 6.72 17.71 12.61
CA LYS A 71 7.62 16.65 13.03
C LYS A 71 6.92 15.74 14.02
N TRP A 72 7.04 14.44 13.82
CA TRP A 72 6.59 13.45 14.79
C TRP A 72 7.45 13.53 16.08
N PRO A 73 6.85 13.27 17.25
CA PRO A 73 7.60 13.19 18.50
C PRO A 73 8.59 12.03 18.47
N THR A 74 9.66 12.13 19.27
CA THR A 74 10.63 11.05 19.41
C THR A 74 9.93 9.75 19.83
N GLY A 75 10.36 8.63 19.27
CA GLY A 75 9.82 7.31 19.58
C GLY A 75 8.72 6.85 18.64
N THR A 76 8.06 7.75 17.92
CA THR A 76 7.01 7.41 16.94
C THR A 76 7.54 6.42 15.90
N ILE A 77 6.74 5.38 15.66
CA ILE A 77 6.99 4.41 14.60
C ILE A 77 6.24 4.85 13.35
N ALA A 78 6.95 4.93 12.25
CA ALA A 78 6.40 5.35 10.97
C ALA A 78 6.80 4.39 9.85
N MET A 79 6.15 4.57 8.70
CA MET A 79 6.49 3.89 7.46
C MET A 79 6.42 4.84 6.27
N TYR A 80 7.01 4.40 5.16
CA TYR A 80 6.86 5.13 3.91
C TYR A 80 5.48 4.93 3.28
N LYS A 81 5.10 5.90 2.46
CA LYS A 81 3.92 5.84 1.60
C LYS A 81 3.80 4.53 0.80
N SER A 82 4.89 4.10 0.17
CA SER A 82 4.91 2.87 -0.64
C SER A 82 4.66 1.61 0.19
N ASP A 83 5.19 1.59 1.41
CA ASP A 83 5.06 0.45 2.33
C ASP A 83 3.63 0.39 2.89
N ALA A 84 3.02 1.54 3.18
CA ALA A 84 1.62 1.62 3.61
C ALA A 84 0.65 1.12 2.52
N LYS A 85 0.83 1.53 1.27
CA LYS A 85 -0.01 1.04 0.14
C LYS A 85 0.12 -0.46 -0.06
N SER A 86 1.35 -0.97 -0.10
CA SER A 86 1.62 -2.38 -0.40
C SER A 86 1.25 -3.30 0.75
N SER A 87 1.50 -2.88 1.99
CA SER A 87 1.29 -3.70 3.18
C SER A 87 -0.14 -3.61 3.70
N PHE A 88 -0.77 -2.43 3.69
CA PHE A 88 -2.10 -2.20 4.30
C PHE A 88 -3.21 -1.93 3.29
N GLY A 89 -2.94 -1.99 1.98
CA GLY A 89 -3.97 -1.81 0.95
C GLY A 89 -4.57 -0.40 0.89
N LEU A 90 -3.87 0.58 1.47
CA LEU A 90 -4.27 1.97 1.43
C LEU A 90 -4.01 2.59 0.05
N THR A 91 -4.86 3.54 -0.34
CA THR A 91 -4.72 4.32 -1.56
C THR A 91 -3.93 5.60 -1.31
N ASP A 92 -3.58 6.31 -2.38
CA ASP A 92 -3.03 7.66 -2.25
C ASP A 92 -3.99 8.61 -1.53
N LYS A 93 -5.29 8.53 -1.81
CA LYS A 93 -6.30 9.39 -1.17
C LYS A 93 -6.37 9.13 0.33
N ASP A 94 -6.42 7.87 0.74
CA ASP A 94 -6.40 7.46 2.15
C ASP A 94 -5.18 8.05 2.89
N LEU A 95 -3.99 7.96 2.29
CA LEU A 95 -2.77 8.44 2.92
C LEU A 95 -2.72 9.97 2.99
N MET A 96 -3.29 10.67 2.02
CA MET A 96 -3.28 12.14 2.01
C MET A 96 -4.16 12.74 3.11
N THR A 97 -5.13 12.00 3.67
CA THR A 97 -5.91 12.46 4.83
C THR A 97 -5.14 12.35 6.15
N LEU A 98 -4.07 11.56 6.17
CA LEU A 98 -3.26 11.32 7.36
C LEU A 98 -2.19 12.40 7.55
N ARG A 99 -1.85 12.62 8.83
CA ARG A 99 -0.70 13.42 9.23
C ARG A 99 0.59 12.78 8.71
N HIS A 100 1.48 13.58 8.17
CA HIS A 100 2.76 13.08 7.67
C HIS A 100 3.89 14.07 7.84
N GLU A 101 5.09 13.53 8.09
CA GLU A 101 6.33 14.30 8.11
C GLU A 101 7.04 14.14 6.76
N SER A 102 7.33 15.25 6.09
CA SER A 102 8.15 15.28 4.89
C SER A 102 9.62 15.53 5.24
N ILE A 103 10.53 15.01 4.42
CA ILE A 103 11.96 15.34 4.54
C ILE A 103 12.27 16.42 3.51
N SER A 104 12.78 17.57 3.97
CA SER A 104 13.18 18.66 3.07
C SER A 104 14.17 18.16 1.99
N GLY A 105 13.89 18.48 0.73
CA GLY A 105 14.69 18.04 -0.42
C GLY A 105 14.51 16.57 -0.82
N SER A 106 13.56 15.84 -0.23
CA SER A 106 13.25 14.45 -0.60
C SER A 106 11.75 14.26 -0.87
N PRO A 107 11.36 13.45 -1.86
CA PRO A 107 9.95 13.08 -2.07
C PRO A 107 9.41 12.10 -1.01
N LYS A 108 10.26 11.71 -0.04
CA LYS A 108 9.90 10.72 0.99
C LYS A 108 9.07 11.37 2.10
N THR A 109 7.99 10.70 2.46
CA THR A 109 7.07 11.09 3.54
C THR A 109 6.90 9.92 4.51
N PHE A 110 6.82 10.26 5.80
CA PHE A 110 6.62 9.31 6.90
C PHE A 110 5.22 9.46 7.47
N TYR A 111 4.49 8.34 7.49
CA TYR A 111 3.17 8.21 8.08
C TYR A 111 3.29 7.38 9.36
N SER A 112 2.63 7.82 10.43
CA SER A 112 2.58 7.04 11.68
C SER A 112 2.00 5.65 11.41
N LEU A 113 2.65 4.61 11.93
CA LEU A 113 2.17 3.25 11.81
C LEU A 113 0.81 3.07 12.50
N ALA A 114 0.56 3.78 13.61
CA ALA A 114 -0.71 3.76 14.32
C ALA A 114 -1.84 4.30 13.42
N ASP A 115 -1.65 5.50 12.87
CA ASP A 115 -2.63 6.14 11.98
C ASP A 115 -2.89 5.29 10.72
N VAL A 116 -1.85 4.66 10.15
CA VAL A 116 -1.99 3.74 9.00
C VAL A 116 -2.80 2.50 9.36
N LYS A 117 -2.56 1.91 10.54
CA LYS A 117 -3.29 0.75 11.04
C LYS A 117 -4.77 1.09 11.23
N ASP A 118 -5.06 2.19 11.89
CA ASP A 118 -6.44 2.62 12.18
C ASP A 118 -7.20 2.91 10.87
N MET A 119 -6.57 3.61 9.92
CA MET A 119 -7.15 3.83 8.59
C MET A 119 -7.45 2.52 7.85
N SER A 120 -6.54 1.53 7.94
CA SER A 120 -6.77 0.22 7.33
C SER A 120 -7.90 -0.56 8.00
N PHE A 121 -8.08 -0.37 9.32
CA PHE A 121 -9.17 -0.97 10.08
C PHE A 121 -10.52 -0.37 9.67
N GLU A 122 -10.61 0.96 9.60
CA GLU A 122 -11.83 1.66 9.18
C GLU A 122 -12.21 1.28 7.74
N LYS A 123 -11.24 1.22 6.84
CA LYS A 123 -11.45 0.81 5.45
C LYS A 123 -11.89 -0.64 5.31
N PHE A 124 -11.38 -1.53 6.17
CA PHE A 124 -11.84 -2.91 6.25
C PHE A 124 -13.29 -2.98 6.75
N ALA A 125 -13.62 -2.22 7.80
CA ALA A 125 -14.98 -2.15 8.33
C ALA A 125 -15.99 -1.60 7.31
N ALA A 126 -15.55 -0.70 6.42
CA ALA A 126 -16.34 -0.19 5.30
C ALA A 126 -16.47 -1.18 4.12
N GLY A 127 -15.83 -2.34 4.16
CA GLY A 127 -15.85 -3.31 3.05
C GLY A 127 -15.10 -2.84 1.79
N ALA A 128 -14.32 -1.76 1.89
CA ALA A 128 -13.62 -1.11 0.78
C ALA A 128 -12.19 -1.66 0.56
N LEU A 129 -11.77 -2.63 1.36
CA LEU A 129 -10.47 -3.28 1.26
C LEU A 129 -10.50 -4.46 0.28
N SER A 130 -9.35 -4.82 -0.29
CA SER A 130 -9.25 -5.97 -1.21
C SER A 130 -9.55 -7.29 -0.51
N LEU A 131 -10.11 -8.26 -1.24
CA LEU A 131 -10.36 -9.64 -0.79
C LEU A 131 -9.10 -10.36 -0.26
N ASP A 132 -7.92 -9.89 -0.66
CA ASP A 132 -6.64 -10.47 -0.21
C ASP A 132 -6.36 -10.22 1.29
N PHE A 133 -7.09 -9.30 1.93
CA PHE A 133 -6.89 -8.96 3.34
C PHE A 133 -7.83 -9.78 4.21
N THR A 134 -7.26 -10.70 4.99
CA THR A 134 -7.99 -11.65 5.84
C THR A 134 -8.30 -11.09 7.23
N MET A 135 -7.51 -10.14 7.72
CA MET A 135 -7.70 -9.54 9.05
C MET A 135 -7.53 -8.01 9.01
N PRO A 136 -8.37 -7.27 9.76
CA PRO A 136 -8.24 -5.83 9.86
C PRO A 136 -6.96 -5.43 10.58
N GLY A 137 -6.32 -4.35 10.13
CA GLY A 137 -5.14 -3.79 10.78
C GLY A 137 -3.87 -4.66 10.69
N GLN A 138 -3.85 -5.71 9.86
CA GLN A 138 -2.67 -6.53 9.63
C GLN A 138 -2.08 -6.33 8.22
N PRO A 139 -0.75 -6.40 8.08
CA PRO A 139 -0.10 -6.28 6.78
C PRO A 139 -0.26 -7.55 5.95
N LYS A 140 -0.45 -7.39 4.63
CA LYS A 140 -0.64 -8.49 3.67
C LYS A 140 0.45 -9.57 3.73
N THR A 141 1.71 -9.18 3.90
CA THR A 141 2.87 -10.09 3.81
C THR A 141 3.48 -10.45 5.18
N GLY A 142 2.81 -10.10 6.29
CA GLY A 142 3.27 -10.38 7.66
C GLY A 142 4.59 -9.70 8.07
N THR A 143 5.28 -9.03 7.16
CA THR A 143 6.52 -8.29 7.38
C THR A 143 6.36 -6.88 6.82
N VAL A 144 6.84 -5.89 7.55
CA VAL A 144 6.72 -4.47 7.17
C VAL A 144 8.03 -3.77 7.47
N ARG A 145 8.45 -2.89 6.57
CA ARG A 145 9.57 -1.99 6.83
C ARG A 145 9.07 -0.81 7.65
N ILE A 146 9.67 -0.60 8.80
CA ILE A 146 9.28 0.45 9.75
C ILE A 146 10.48 1.28 10.18
N PHE A 147 10.20 2.50 10.60
CA PHE A 147 11.19 3.48 11.04
C PHE A 147 10.82 3.98 12.43
N LYS A 148 11.81 4.15 13.30
CA LYS A 148 11.62 4.79 14.60
C LYS A 148 12.19 6.19 14.58
N LYS A 149 11.39 7.16 15.03
CA LYS A 149 11.85 8.54 15.23
C LYS A 149 12.89 8.58 16.33
N THR A 150 14.09 9.06 16.03
CA THR A 150 15.16 9.25 17.00
C THR A 150 15.25 10.70 17.44
N ASP A 151 15.76 10.93 18.66
CA ASP A 151 15.91 12.28 19.21
C ASP A 151 16.67 13.22 18.28
N HIS A 152 16.14 14.42 18.16
CA HIS A 152 16.78 15.52 17.46
C HIS A 152 17.88 16.12 18.35
N SER A 153 18.89 15.32 18.69
CA SER A 153 20.04 15.81 19.44
C SER A 153 20.83 16.81 18.56
N PRO A 154 20.99 18.08 18.98
CA PRO A 154 21.64 19.09 18.15
C PRO A 154 23.14 18.82 17.90
N ASN A 155 23.77 17.99 18.74
CA ASN A 155 25.20 17.68 18.71
C ASN A 155 25.60 16.45 17.87
N ARG A 156 24.67 15.82 17.13
CA ARG A 156 25.01 14.65 16.32
C ARG A 156 25.65 15.03 14.97
N ARG A 157 26.84 14.48 14.70
CA ARG A 157 27.59 14.68 13.44
C ARG A 157 26.81 14.25 12.19
N THR A 158 25.92 13.26 12.31
CA THR A 158 24.99 12.85 11.24
C THR A 158 23.55 13.00 11.71
N ARG A 159 22.80 13.88 11.04
CA ARG A 159 21.39 14.20 11.33
C ARG A 159 20.45 13.18 10.69
N LYS A 160 20.44 11.94 11.17
CA LYS A 160 19.37 10.99 10.83
C LYS A 160 18.27 11.10 11.89
N ASN A 161 17.11 11.62 11.49
CA ASN A 161 15.94 11.77 12.37
C ASN A 161 15.11 10.48 12.48
N TRP A 162 15.35 9.54 11.57
CA TRP A 162 14.63 8.28 11.45
C TRP A 162 15.65 7.15 11.40
N MET A 163 15.49 6.19 12.31
CA MET A 163 16.25 4.95 12.34
C MET A 163 15.43 3.87 11.64
N ASP A 164 16.01 3.26 10.61
CA ASP A 164 15.42 2.09 9.95
C ASP A 164 15.50 0.91 10.93
N LEU A 165 14.36 0.27 11.19
CA LEU A 165 14.28 -0.94 12.00
C LEU A 165 14.26 -2.21 11.14
N ASP A 166 14.64 -2.06 9.86
CA ASP A 166 14.56 -3.08 8.83
C ASP A 166 13.15 -3.66 8.65
N ARG A 167 13.03 -4.72 7.85
CA ARG A 167 11.76 -5.46 7.71
C ARG A 167 11.51 -6.25 8.99
N ALA A 168 10.69 -5.69 9.88
CA ALA A 168 10.25 -6.36 11.09
C ALA A 168 9.03 -7.24 10.81
N SER A 169 8.95 -8.39 11.49
CA SER A 169 7.74 -9.20 11.47
C SER A 169 6.62 -8.48 12.22
N TRP A 170 5.39 -8.62 11.76
CA TRP A 170 4.22 -7.99 12.37
C TRP A 170 4.06 -8.35 13.85
N PHE A 171 4.41 -9.59 14.20
CA PHE A 171 4.45 -10.07 15.57
C PHE A 171 5.43 -9.27 16.45
N MET A 172 6.63 -8.97 15.94
CA MET A 172 7.61 -8.14 16.66
C MET A 172 7.14 -6.69 16.77
N ILE A 173 6.52 -6.16 15.70
CA ILE A 173 5.96 -4.81 15.67
C ILE A 173 4.93 -4.61 16.79
N THR A 174 3.95 -5.49 16.86
CA THR A 174 2.87 -5.40 17.85
C THR A 174 3.38 -5.60 19.29
N ARG A 175 4.28 -6.56 19.52
CA ARG A 175 4.75 -6.88 20.89
C ARG A 175 5.86 -5.98 21.42
N VAL A 176 6.75 -5.51 20.56
CA VAL A 176 7.99 -4.81 20.97
C VAL A 176 7.88 -3.32 20.72
N TYR A 177 7.37 -2.95 19.56
CA TYR A 177 7.44 -1.57 19.11
C TYR A 177 6.17 -0.79 19.47
N MET A 178 5.00 -1.41 19.39
CA MET A 178 3.72 -0.74 19.70
C MET A 178 3.21 -0.95 21.14
N LYS A 179 3.96 -1.67 21.99
CA LYS A 179 3.53 -2.01 23.36
C LYS A 179 3.23 -0.79 24.22
N ASP A 180 4.05 0.26 24.06
CA ASP A 180 3.99 1.48 24.86
C ASP A 180 3.38 2.66 24.07
N ASP A 181 2.87 2.42 22.86
CA ASP A 181 2.28 3.48 22.04
C ASP A 181 0.87 3.79 22.60
N PRO A 182 0.64 4.99 23.18
CA PRO A 182 -0.64 5.32 23.82
C PRO A 182 -1.81 5.37 22.81
N GLN A 183 -1.51 5.46 21.51
CA GLN A 183 -2.49 5.34 20.43
C GLN A 183 -2.88 3.88 20.15
N PHE A 184 -2.00 2.90 20.41
CA PHE A 184 -2.26 1.48 20.17
C PHE A 184 -3.15 0.84 21.24
N ALA A 185 -3.04 1.27 22.51
CA ALA A 185 -3.86 0.77 23.61
C ALA A 185 -5.37 1.04 23.45
N LYS A 186 -5.76 1.91 22.50
CA LYS A 186 -7.17 2.18 22.18
C LYS A 186 -7.75 1.27 21.07
N SER A 187 -6.90 0.55 20.32
CA SER A 187 -7.32 -0.26 19.16
C SER A 187 -7.17 -1.77 19.34
N THR A 188 -6.91 -2.24 20.56
CA THR A 188 -7.10 -3.66 20.89
C THR A 188 -8.58 -3.91 21.12
N PRO A 189 -9.25 -4.77 20.32
CA PRO A 189 -10.57 -5.26 20.71
C PRO A 189 -10.40 -5.94 22.07
N VAL A 190 -11.18 -5.49 23.05
CA VAL A 190 -11.40 -6.22 24.29
C VAL A 190 -11.88 -7.61 23.85
N GLU A 191 -11.09 -8.64 24.14
CA GLU A 191 -11.52 -10.03 23.96
C GLU A 191 -12.87 -10.19 24.69
N ALA A 192 -13.91 -10.53 23.93
CA ALA A 192 -15.23 -10.87 24.45
C ALA A 192 -15.25 -12.31 24.96
#